data_AF-A0A7K4C430-F1
#
_entry.id   AF-A0A7K4C430-F1
#
_cell.length_a   1.000
_cell.length_b   1.000
_cell.length_c   1.000
_cell.angle_alpha   90.00
_cell.angle_beta   90.00
_cell.angle_gamma   90.00
#
_symmetry.space_group_name_H-M   'P 1'
#
loop_
_entity.id
_entity.type
_entity.pdbx_description
1 polymer ?
#
loop_
_entity_poly.entity_id
_entity_poly.type
_entity_poly.pdbx_seq_one_letter_code
_entity_poly.pdbx_strand_id
1 'polypeptide(L)'
;MNPLTADAVMVVHGPEVFDAGDVEWLIRLLSPREVLVAGVMARTAARESGLPVTCTDERPSVLLNALSGRAFLVNRGKTPDSGRIFGEIIAGRLGSGRGLVHVESSSRTVYSWNRADDALAQEIAEMTGFTLASATSTGTPRDGTREIRGCIPGEAVFVNGIVIGTATDETVVLSSRNGTIRPVSGLEVKPHGFEKLLRRGLPDLRAAWCKSGMIRSAPPRPGKVRVSRAGRVAVIDHCGHTLYQEIEDEEVCGVLAIGDDTTAVCGHICSHAGIPVFGVVDGDGDGIVEPGFAPGSVVVEVTYGRDDDLGREVAATRDLEASYWDEWVEETLRSLEGRVRVVVDRREG
;
A
#
# COMPACT_ATOMS: atom_id res chain seq x y z
N MET A 1 -22.92 29.01 -13.52
CA MET A 1 -22.97 27.53 -13.53
C MET A 1 -22.20 27.07 -12.30
N ASN A 2 -22.63 25.99 -11.65
CA ASN A 2 -21.77 25.35 -10.65
C ASN A 2 -20.49 24.83 -11.33
N PRO A 3 -19.31 24.91 -10.68
CA PRO A 3 -18.09 24.30 -11.21
C PRO A 3 -18.32 22.82 -11.50
N LEU A 4 -17.80 22.32 -12.62
CA LEU A 4 -17.84 20.88 -12.92
C LEU A 4 -17.14 20.06 -11.83
N THR A 5 -16.14 20.63 -11.17
CA THR A 5 -15.44 20.01 -10.04
C THR A 5 -16.35 19.79 -8.84
N ALA A 6 -17.32 20.67 -8.59
CA ALA A 6 -18.22 20.58 -7.44
C ALA A 6 -19.19 19.38 -7.52
N ASP A 7 -19.47 18.90 -8.74
CA ASP A 7 -20.27 17.69 -8.97
C ASP A 7 -19.40 16.43 -9.14
N ALA A 8 -18.07 16.58 -9.17
CA ALA A 8 -17.12 15.50 -9.43
C ALA A 8 -16.69 14.77 -8.15
N VAL A 9 -16.38 13.48 -8.30
CA VAL A 9 -15.72 12.67 -7.27
C VAL A 9 -14.21 12.73 -7.46
N MET A 10 -13.50 13.11 -6.42
CA MET A 10 -12.04 13.05 -6.39
C MET A 10 -11.60 11.68 -5.89
N VAL A 11 -10.97 10.88 -6.75
CA VAL A 11 -10.36 9.60 -6.36
C VAL A 11 -8.89 9.84 -6.08
N VAL A 12 -8.41 9.48 -4.90
CA VAL A 12 -7.02 9.69 -4.46
C VAL A 12 -6.30 8.35 -4.35
N HIS A 13 -5.09 8.27 -4.88
CA HIS A 13 -4.21 7.12 -4.73
C HIS A 13 -2.78 7.53 -4.33
N GLY A 14 -2.12 6.64 -3.59
CA GLY A 14 -0.78 6.85 -3.02
C GLY A 14 -0.81 7.69 -1.73
N PRO A 15 0.05 7.40 -0.74
CA PRO A 15 0.17 8.24 0.45
C PRO A 15 0.84 9.59 0.18
N GLU A 16 1.73 9.68 -0.79
CA GLU A 16 2.59 10.86 -1.02
C GLU A 16 1.79 12.14 -1.31
N VAL A 17 0.62 11.99 -1.94
CA VAL A 17 -0.29 13.11 -2.24
C VAL A 17 -0.93 13.70 -0.98
N PHE A 18 -1.11 12.90 0.09
CA PHE A 18 -1.51 13.39 1.40
C PHE A 18 -0.32 14.01 2.13
N ASP A 19 0.82 13.31 2.12
CA ASP A 19 2.03 13.72 2.84
C ASP A 19 2.57 15.07 2.35
N ALA A 20 2.42 15.36 1.04
CA ALA A 20 2.78 16.65 0.43
C ALA A 20 1.72 17.76 0.63
N GLY A 21 0.55 17.45 1.21
CA GLY A 21 -0.55 18.41 1.41
C GLY A 21 -1.39 18.71 0.17
N ASP A 22 -1.20 17.96 -0.93
CA ASP A 22 -1.92 18.22 -2.19
C ASP A 22 -3.42 17.97 -2.04
N VAL A 23 -3.81 16.90 -1.33
CA VAL A 23 -5.23 16.56 -1.14
C VAL A 23 -5.98 17.68 -0.44
N GLU A 24 -5.43 18.21 0.64
CA GLU A 24 -6.06 19.30 1.40
C GLU A 24 -6.19 20.56 0.54
N TRP A 25 -5.14 20.89 -0.23
CA TRP A 25 -5.17 22.01 -1.17
C TRP A 25 -6.22 21.81 -2.27
N LEU A 26 -6.30 20.63 -2.88
CA LEU A 26 -7.27 20.32 -3.94
C LEU A 26 -8.71 20.30 -3.42
N ILE A 27 -8.96 19.81 -2.20
CA ILE A 27 -10.29 19.87 -1.58
C ILE A 27 -10.73 21.33 -1.44
N ARG A 28 -9.88 22.20 -0.88
CA ARG A 28 -10.19 23.63 -0.71
C ARG A 28 -10.41 24.33 -2.04
N LEU A 29 -9.59 24.02 -3.03
CA LEU A 29 -9.60 24.69 -4.33
C LEU A 29 -10.77 24.24 -5.20
N LEU A 30 -10.95 22.93 -5.36
CA LEU A 30 -11.88 22.33 -6.32
C LEU A 30 -13.25 22.04 -5.72
N SER A 31 -13.35 21.97 -4.38
CA SER A 31 -14.57 21.65 -3.64
C SER A 31 -15.32 20.42 -4.20
N PRO A 32 -14.66 19.26 -4.38
CA PRO A 32 -15.28 18.10 -4.99
C PRO A 32 -16.47 17.60 -4.15
N ARG A 33 -17.46 16.98 -4.82
CA ARG A 33 -18.66 16.42 -4.16
C ARG A 33 -18.29 15.41 -3.07
N GLU A 34 -17.25 14.62 -3.35
CA GLU A 34 -16.81 13.53 -2.51
C GLU A 34 -15.33 13.23 -2.77
N VAL A 35 -14.62 12.75 -1.74
CA VAL A 35 -13.24 12.32 -1.82
C VAL A 35 -13.14 10.86 -1.42
N LEU A 36 -12.71 10.02 -2.36
CA LEU A 36 -12.56 8.58 -2.18
C LEU A 36 -11.08 8.20 -2.22
N VAL A 37 -10.61 7.49 -1.20
CA VAL A 37 -9.21 7.09 -1.05
C VAL A 37 -9.07 5.60 -1.31
N ALA A 38 -8.27 5.26 -2.32
CA ALA A 38 -8.01 3.87 -2.70
C ALA A 38 -6.56 3.47 -2.38
N GLY A 39 -6.41 2.37 -1.64
CA GLY A 39 -5.12 1.78 -1.28
C GLY A 39 -4.75 1.96 0.19
N VAL A 40 -4.10 0.93 0.75
CA VAL A 40 -3.83 0.79 2.18
C VAL A 40 -3.00 1.93 2.74
N MET A 41 -1.85 2.26 2.12
CA MET A 41 -1.02 3.35 2.63
C MET A 41 -1.64 4.73 2.39
N ALA A 42 -2.43 4.90 1.33
CA ALA A 42 -3.20 6.13 1.13
C ALA A 42 -4.26 6.30 2.23
N ARG A 43 -4.93 5.21 2.66
CA ARG A 43 -5.84 5.20 3.83
C ARG A 43 -5.09 5.58 5.11
N THR A 44 -3.86 5.11 5.30
CA THR A 44 -3.03 5.49 6.45
C THR A 44 -2.74 6.99 6.47
N ALA A 45 -2.24 7.53 5.37
CA ALA A 45 -1.95 8.96 5.26
C ALA A 45 -3.23 9.82 5.39
N ALA A 46 -4.35 9.35 4.85
CA ALA A 46 -5.65 9.98 5.00
C ALA A 46 -6.09 10.06 6.46
N ARG A 47 -6.03 8.95 7.22
CA ARG A 47 -6.37 8.93 8.64
C ARG A 47 -5.47 9.87 9.44
N GLU A 48 -4.16 9.83 9.17
CA GLU A 48 -3.18 10.70 9.82
C GLU A 48 -3.38 12.19 9.52
N SER A 49 -3.94 12.54 8.36
CA SER A 49 -4.25 13.92 7.99
C SER A 49 -5.50 14.47 8.67
N GLY A 50 -6.40 13.61 9.17
CA GLY A 50 -7.69 14.02 9.72
C GLY A 50 -8.64 14.65 8.71
N LEU A 51 -8.40 14.47 7.41
CA LEU A 51 -9.27 15.02 6.36
C LEU A 51 -10.58 14.24 6.25
N PRO A 52 -11.70 14.91 5.92
CA PRO A 52 -13.01 14.27 5.80
C PRO A 52 -13.10 13.50 4.47
N VAL A 53 -12.55 12.29 4.44
CA VAL A 53 -12.47 11.45 3.23
C VAL A 53 -13.01 10.05 3.51
N THR A 54 -13.53 9.39 2.48
CA THR A 54 -14.01 8.01 2.57
C THR A 54 -12.99 7.06 1.98
N CYS A 55 -12.59 6.04 2.73
CA CYS A 55 -11.61 5.06 2.27
C CYS A 55 -12.28 3.81 1.69
N THR A 56 -11.66 3.20 0.68
CA THR A 56 -12.11 1.94 0.08
C THR A 56 -10.96 0.95 -0.06
N ASP A 57 -11.29 -0.34 -0.04
CA ASP A 57 -10.38 -1.44 -0.37
C ASP A 57 -10.30 -1.72 -1.87
N GLU A 58 -11.15 -1.06 -2.67
CA GLU A 58 -11.20 -1.24 -4.11
C GLU A 58 -9.98 -0.65 -4.81
N ARG A 59 -9.62 -1.26 -5.94
CA ARG A 59 -8.57 -0.71 -6.81
C ARG A 59 -9.05 0.60 -7.45
N PRO A 60 -8.18 1.59 -7.67
CA PRO A 60 -8.58 2.86 -8.30
C PRO A 60 -9.33 2.68 -9.61
N SER A 61 -8.89 1.76 -10.48
CA SER A 61 -9.57 1.49 -11.76
C SER A 61 -10.94 0.82 -11.61
N VAL A 62 -11.13 -0.03 -10.58
CA VAL A 62 -12.43 -0.67 -10.30
C VAL A 62 -13.40 0.38 -9.78
N LEU A 63 -12.96 1.17 -8.80
CA LEU A 63 -13.72 2.28 -8.26
C LEU A 63 -14.14 3.27 -9.34
N LEU A 64 -13.19 3.75 -10.16
CA LEU A 64 -13.46 4.69 -11.23
C LEU A 64 -14.46 4.14 -12.25
N ASN A 65 -14.41 2.84 -12.59
CA ASN A 65 -15.40 2.23 -13.48
C ASN A 65 -16.81 2.17 -12.88
N ALA A 66 -16.93 2.00 -11.56
CA ALA A 66 -18.22 1.90 -10.87
C ALA A 66 -18.94 3.25 -10.70
N LEU A 67 -18.21 4.38 -10.74
CA LEU A 67 -18.79 5.71 -10.56
C LEU A 67 -19.62 6.15 -11.78
N SER A 68 -20.89 6.52 -11.62
CA SER A 68 -21.76 6.96 -12.72
C SER A 68 -21.60 8.43 -13.14
N GLY A 69 -20.93 9.25 -12.31
CA GLY A 69 -20.74 10.68 -12.55
C GLY A 69 -19.32 11.08 -12.96
N ARG A 70 -19.07 12.39 -12.98
CA ARG A 70 -17.73 12.97 -13.18
C ARG A 70 -16.79 12.50 -12.08
N ALA A 71 -15.61 12.08 -12.47
CA ALA A 71 -14.56 11.69 -11.54
C ALA A 71 -13.19 12.01 -12.12
N PHE A 72 -12.26 12.34 -11.25
CA PHE A 72 -10.86 12.52 -11.60
C PHE A 72 -9.97 11.81 -10.58
N LEU A 73 -8.84 11.31 -11.05
CA LEU A 73 -7.82 10.67 -10.22
C LEU A 73 -6.79 11.70 -9.81
N VAL A 74 -6.37 11.68 -8.55
CA VAL A 74 -5.24 12.45 -8.04
C VAL A 74 -4.16 11.48 -7.56
N ASN A 75 -2.94 11.73 -7.99
CA ASN A 75 -1.76 10.97 -7.61
C ASN A 75 -0.55 11.90 -7.44
N ARG A 76 0.45 11.41 -6.71
CA ARG A 76 1.81 11.96 -6.71
C ARG A 76 2.79 10.83 -6.99
N GLY A 77 3.27 10.74 -8.23
CA GLY A 77 4.33 9.82 -8.60
C GLY A 77 5.64 10.17 -7.90
N LYS A 78 6.47 9.15 -7.63
CA LYS A 78 7.85 9.33 -7.12
C LYS A 78 8.72 10.17 -8.06
N THR A 79 8.45 10.03 -9.35
CA THR A 79 8.97 10.87 -10.44
C THR A 79 7.82 11.26 -11.37
N PRO A 80 7.96 12.37 -12.14
CA PRO A 80 7.00 12.75 -13.17
C PRO A 80 6.63 11.60 -14.12
N ASP A 81 7.62 10.80 -14.54
CA ASP A 81 7.40 9.69 -15.47
C ASP A 81 6.63 8.52 -14.81
N SER A 82 6.99 8.14 -13.58
CA SER A 82 6.25 7.10 -12.84
C SER A 82 4.79 7.51 -12.58
N GLY A 83 4.53 8.80 -12.33
CA GLY A 83 3.18 9.35 -12.19
C GLY A 83 2.37 9.27 -13.48
N ARG A 84 2.99 9.67 -14.60
CA ARG A 84 2.39 9.51 -15.94
C ARG A 84 2.09 8.04 -16.25
N ILE A 85 3.03 7.12 -15.99
CA ILE A 85 2.87 5.68 -16.18
C ILE A 85 1.70 5.14 -15.35
N PHE A 86 1.57 5.57 -14.09
CA PHE A 86 0.43 5.18 -13.26
C PHE A 86 -0.90 5.61 -13.86
N GLY A 87 -1.00 6.88 -14.32
CA GLY A 87 -2.16 7.37 -15.06
C GLY A 87 -2.48 6.53 -16.31
N GLU A 88 -1.45 6.18 -17.09
CA GLU A 88 -1.60 5.32 -18.28
C GLU A 88 -2.18 3.93 -17.91
N ILE A 89 -1.68 3.31 -16.84
CA ILE A 89 -2.12 2.00 -16.36
C ILE A 89 -3.59 2.05 -15.94
N ILE A 90 -4.01 3.09 -15.21
CA ILE A 90 -5.41 3.24 -14.79
C ILE A 90 -6.30 3.48 -16.01
N ALA A 91 -5.91 4.40 -16.89
CA ALA A 91 -6.67 4.73 -18.10
C ALA A 91 -6.87 3.50 -19.01
N GLY A 92 -5.86 2.64 -19.17
CA GLY A 92 -5.94 1.41 -19.95
C GLY A 92 -6.82 0.31 -19.33
N ARG A 93 -7.23 0.47 -18.07
CA ARG A 93 -8.13 -0.45 -17.35
C ARG A 93 -9.57 0.05 -17.25
N LEU A 94 -9.84 1.26 -17.74
CA LEU A 94 -11.21 1.78 -17.79
C LEU A 94 -11.98 1.18 -18.97
N GLY A 95 -13.29 1.06 -18.82
CA GLY A 95 -14.17 0.54 -19.87
C GLY A 95 -14.03 1.33 -21.18
N SER A 96 -14.23 0.68 -22.32
CA SER A 96 -13.91 1.25 -23.65
C SER A 96 -14.48 2.66 -23.86
N GLY A 97 -15.68 2.96 -23.37
CA GLY A 97 -16.34 4.26 -23.47
C GLY A 97 -15.89 5.35 -22.50
N ARG A 98 -14.91 5.10 -21.63
CA ARG A 98 -14.54 5.99 -20.52
C ARG A 98 -13.04 6.32 -20.54
N GLY A 99 -12.71 7.60 -20.56
CA GLY A 99 -11.34 8.07 -20.30
C GLY A 99 -11.09 8.45 -18.85
N LEU A 100 -9.91 8.99 -18.60
CA LEU A 100 -9.45 9.36 -17.26
C LEU A 100 -8.98 10.81 -17.26
N VAL A 101 -9.57 11.63 -16.37
CA VAL A 101 -8.96 12.89 -15.95
C VAL A 101 -8.01 12.57 -14.80
N HIS A 102 -6.73 12.83 -14.97
CA HIS A 102 -5.68 12.48 -14.01
C HIS A 102 -4.86 13.70 -13.62
N VAL A 103 -4.93 14.10 -12.35
CA VAL A 103 -4.13 15.17 -11.74
C VAL A 103 -2.87 14.54 -11.16
N GLU A 104 -1.74 14.73 -11.82
CA GLU A 104 -0.43 14.30 -11.36
C GLU A 104 0.30 15.46 -10.67
N SER A 105 0.32 15.42 -9.34
CA SER A 105 0.82 16.52 -8.50
C SER A 105 2.34 16.64 -8.50
N SER A 106 3.10 15.58 -8.83
CA SER A 106 4.57 15.66 -8.92
C SER A 106 5.04 16.51 -10.10
N SER A 107 4.37 16.40 -11.25
CA SER A 107 4.68 17.14 -12.47
C SER A 107 3.80 18.37 -12.68
N ARG A 108 2.81 18.60 -11.79
CA ARG A 108 1.79 19.65 -11.93
C ARG A 108 1.11 19.59 -13.31
N THR A 109 0.61 18.41 -13.64
CA THR A 109 -0.01 18.13 -14.94
C THR A 109 -1.39 17.52 -14.76
N VAL A 110 -2.37 18.06 -15.47
CA VAL A 110 -3.68 17.41 -15.65
C VAL A 110 -3.62 16.67 -16.98
N TYR A 111 -3.68 15.35 -16.92
CA TYR A 111 -3.75 14.52 -18.10
C TYR A 111 -5.21 14.23 -18.45
N SER A 112 -5.57 14.46 -19.70
CA SER A 112 -6.76 13.90 -20.33
C SER A 112 -6.37 12.63 -21.08
N TRP A 113 -6.72 11.47 -20.52
CA TRP A 113 -6.42 10.17 -21.13
C TRP A 113 -7.60 9.60 -21.91
N ASN A 114 -7.33 9.11 -23.11
CA ASN A 114 -8.31 8.43 -23.96
C ASN A 114 -9.54 9.32 -24.26
N ARG A 115 -10.74 8.91 -23.83
CA ARG A 115 -12.01 9.65 -23.99
C ARG A 115 -12.41 10.33 -22.68
N ALA A 116 -11.51 11.12 -22.09
CA ALA A 116 -11.78 11.75 -20.80
C ALA A 116 -12.83 12.87 -20.93
N ASP A 117 -13.32 13.37 -19.80
CA ASP A 117 -14.10 14.60 -19.76
C ASP A 117 -13.14 15.80 -19.90
N ASP A 118 -12.90 16.23 -21.14
CA ASP A 118 -11.97 17.32 -21.46
C ASP A 118 -12.40 18.66 -20.84
N ALA A 119 -13.70 18.88 -20.65
CA ALA A 119 -14.21 20.09 -20.00
C ALA A 119 -13.83 20.10 -18.51
N LEU A 120 -13.98 18.97 -17.82
CA LEU A 120 -13.52 18.82 -16.44
C LEU A 120 -11.99 18.96 -16.34
N ALA A 121 -11.24 18.35 -17.26
CA ALA A 121 -9.79 18.45 -17.27
C ALA A 121 -9.30 19.90 -17.46
N GLN A 122 -9.91 20.64 -18.39
CA GLN A 122 -9.63 22.05 -18.62
C GLN A 122 -9.95 22.90 -17.38
N GLU A 123 -11.12 22.72 -16.77
CA GLU A 123 -11.51 23.47 -15.56
C GLU A 123 -10.52 23.22 -14.41
N ILE A 124 -10.14 21.95 -14.16
CA ILE A 124 -9.15 21.63 -13.14
C ILE A 124 -7.80 22.28 -13.46
N ALA A 125 -7.33 22.21 -14.70
CA ALA A 125 -6.06 22.81 -15.10
C ALA A 125 -6.04 24.33 -14.89
N GLU A 126 -7.13 25.03 -15.23
CA GLU A 126 -7.28 26.47 -15.03
C GLU A 126 -7.29 26.84 -13.54
N MET A 127 -8.06 26.10 -12.71
CA MET A 127 -8.14 26.36 -11.27
C MET A 127 -6.83 26.09 -10.55
N THR A 128 -6.13 25.02 -10.93
CA THR A 128 -4.86 24.59 -10.31
C THR A 128 -3.64 25.33 -10.85
N GLY A 129 -3.74 25.92 -12.05
CA GLY A 129 -2.60 26.43 -12.80
C GLY A 129 -1.69 25.33 -13.35
N PHE A 130 -2.15 24.08 -13.40
CA PHE A 130 -1.38 22.95 -13.91
C PHE A 130 -1.40 22.90 -15.43
N THR A 131 -0.40 22.26 -16.02
CA THR A 131 -0.37 22.05 -17.48
C THR A 131 -1.41 21.02 -17.87
N LEU A 132 -2.27 21.33 -18.84
CA LEU A 132 -3.16 20.34 -19.46
C LEU A 132 -2.43 19.58 -20.57
N ALA A 133 -2.50 18.26 -20.57
CA ALA A 133 -1.91 17.41 -21.59
C ALA A 133 -2.86 16.28 -22.01
N SER A 134 -3.05 16.09 -23.31
CA SER A 134 -3.75 14.90 -23.82
C SER A 134 -2.79 13.72 -23.92
N ALA A 135 -3.26 12.53 -23.55
CA ALA A 135 -2.49 11.30 -23.63
C ALA A 135 -3.38 10.11 -23.98
N THR A 136 -2.78 9.02 -24.44
CA THR A 136 -3.51 7.79 -24.79
C THR A 136 -2.81 6.62 -24.15
N SER A 137 -3.58 5.73 -23.51
CA SER A 137 -3.03 4.49 -22.98
C SER A 137 -2.75 3.52 -24.11
N THR A 138 -1.54 2.96 -24.15
CA THR A 138 -1.12 2.09 -25.26
C THR A 138 -1.69 0.66 -25.23
N GLY A 139 -2.60 0.35 -24.30
CA GLY A 139 -3.27 -0.96 -24.25
C GLY A 139 -2.35 -2.11 -23.80
N THR A 140 -2.94 -3.29 -23.68
CA THR A 140 -2.49 -4.45 -22.87
C THR A 140 -1.04 -4.92 -23.01
N PRO A 141 -0.46 -5.49 -21.92
CA PRO A 141 0.84 -6.17 -21.96
C PRO A 141 0.89 -7.24 -23.05
N ARG A 142 2.07 -7.41 -23.69
CA ARG A 142 2.34 -8.50 -24.63
C ARG A 142 2.09 -9.85 -23.97
N ASP A 143 1.54 -10.81 -24.72
CA ASP A 143 1.18 -12.14 -24.23
C ASP A 143 2.33 -12.81 -23.46
N GLY A 144 2.04 -13.20 -22.21
CA GLY A 144 2.97 -13.89 -21.34
C GLY A 144 4.10 -13.02 -20.77
N THR A 145 4.06 -11.69 -20.93
CA THR A 145 5.03 -10.77 -20.35
C THR A 145 4.37 -9.62 -19.59
N ARG A 146 5.02 -9.14 -18.53
CA ARG A 146 4.61 -7.99 -17.73
C ARG A 146 5.79 -7.06 -17.55
N GLU A 147 5.63 -5.84 -18.02
CA GLU A 147 6.58 -4.74 -17.79
C GLU A 147 6.13 -3.98 -16.53
N ILE A 148 7.07 -3.79 -15.61
CA ILE A 148 6.94 -2.92 -14.44
C ILE A 148 7.84 -1.72 -14.75
N ARG A 149 7.23 -0.65 -15.27
CA ARG A 149 7.90 0.56 -15.75
C ARG A 149 7.95 1.62 -14.66
N GLY A 150 8.86 2.58 -14.79
CA GLY A 150 9.04 3.68 -13.85
C GLY A 150 9.72 3.21 -12.56
N CYS A 151 10.56 2.18 -12.63
CA CYS A 151 11.44 1.79 -11.54
C CYS A 151 12.59 2.78 -11.39
N ILE A 152 13.14 2.89 -10.18
CA ILE A 152 14.44 3.50 -9.94
C ILE A 152 15.39 2.36 -9.57
N PRO A 153 16.56 2.24 -10.21
CA PRO A 153 17.54 1.21 -9.84
C PRO A 153 17.86 1.24 -8.33
N GLY A 154 17.89 0.07 -7.70
CA GLY A 154 18.06 -0.10 -6.26
C GLY A 154 16.75 -0.22 -5.47
N GLU A 155 15.58 0.00 -6.08
CA GLU A 155 14.30 -0.15 -5.40
C GLU A 155 13.81 -1.60 -5.34
N ALA A 156 13.13 -1.96 -4.24
CA ALA A 156 12.36 -3.19 -4.14
C ALA A 156 11.25 -3.26 -5.21
N VAL A 157 11.06 -4.44 -5.79
CA VAL A 157 10.05 -4.73 -6.82
C VAL A 157 9.02 -5.70 -6.28
N PHE A 158 7.75 -5.34 -6.41
CA PHE A 158 6.63 -6.09 -5.83
C PHE A 158 5.78 -6.78 -6.88
N VAL A 159 5.28 -7.96 -6.53
CA VAL A 159 4.16 -8.63 -7.19
C VAL A 159 3.17 -9.05 -6.11
N ASN A 160 1.94 -8.53 -6.18
CA ASN A 160 0.86 -8.77 -5.20
C ASN A 160 1.31 -8.59 -3.74
N GLY A 161 2.13 -7.57 -3.48
CA GLY A 161 2.62 -7.24 -2.14
C GLY A 161 3.83 -8.04 -1.67
N ILE A 162 4.34 -9.00 -2.47
CA ILE A 162 5.58 -9.72 -2.18
C ILE A 162 6.74 -9.06 -2.92
N VAL A 163 7.83 -8.77 -2.21
CA VAL A 163 9.09 -8.34 -2.83
C VAL A 163 9.73 -9.53 -3.53
N ILE A 164 9.99 -9.39 -4.83
CA ILE A 164 10.58 -10.44 -5.67
C ILE A 164 12.05 -10.18 -6.01
N GLY A 165 12.58 -9.02 -5.60
CA GLY A 165 13.92 -8.60 -5.92
C GLY A 165 14.06 -7.08 -6.00
N THR A 166 15.21 -6.66 -6.50
CA THR A 166 15.60 -5.25 -6.61
C THR A 166 15.69 -4.85 -8.08
N ALA A 167 15.13 -3.69 -8.43
CA ALA A 167 15.22 -3.16 -9.78
C ALA A 167 16.67 -2.82 -10.12
N THR A 168 17.15 -3.27 -11.28
CA THR A 168 18.49 -2.91 -11.81
C THR A 168 18.40 -1.91 -12.96
N ASP A 169 17.18 -1.54 -13.37
CA ASP A 169 16.89 -0.70 -14.52
C ASP A 169 15.55 0.04 -14.30
N GLU A 170 15.21 0.98 -15.17
CA GLU A 170 13.95 1.74 -15.12
C GLU A 170 12.72 0.88 -15.47
N THR A 171 12.94 -0.29 -16.07
CA THR A 171 11.89 -1.27 -16.38
C THR A 171 12.30 -2.69 -16.01
N VAL A 172 11.49 -3.34 -15.18
CA VAL A 172 11.59 -4.77 -14.91
C VAL A 172 10.64 -5.52 -15.86
N VAL A 173 11.14 -6.60 -16.47
CA VAL A 173 10.32 -7.45 -17.34
C VAL A 173 10.21 -8.84 -16.73
N LEU A 174 8.97 -9.26 -16.46
CA LEU A 174 8.64 -10.60 -16.02
C LEU A 174 7.96 -11.37 -17.16
N SER A 175 8.20 -12.68 -17.21
CA SER A 175 7.47 -13.59 -18.08
C SER A 175 6.68 -14.61 -17.27
N SER A 176 5.49 -14.96 -17.72
CA SER A 176 4.72 -16.11 -17.22
C SER A 176 4.55 -17.11 -18.36
N ARG A 177 5.22 -18.26 -18.25
CA ARG A 177 5.09 -19.38 -19.18
C ARG A 177 5.06 -20.69 -18.41
N ASN A 178 4.18 -21.60 -18.82
CA ASN A 178 4.06 -22.95 -18.26
C ASN A 178 3.86 -22.98 -16.72
N GLY A 179 3.11 -22.03 -16.16
CA GLY A 179 2.92 -21.95 -14.72
C GLY A 179 4.23 -21.66 -13.97
N THR A 180 5.08 -20.79 -14.51
CA THR A 180 6.26 -20.26 -13.81
C THR A 180 6.42 -18.80 -14.16
N ILE A 181 6.66 -17.96 -13.13
CA ILE A 181 7.06 -16.56 -13.31
C ILE A 181 8.58 -16.51 -13.34
N ARG A 182 9.16 -15.89 -14.37
CA ARG A 182 10.61 -15.73 -14.51
C ARG A 182 10.98 -14.29 -14.80
N PRO A 183 12.05 -13.76 -14.20
CA PRO A 183 12.64 -12.50 -14.63
C PRO A 183 13.20 -12.65 -16.05
N VAL A 184 13.01 -11.63 -16.86
CA VAL A 184 13.57 -11.52 -18.21
C VAL A 184 14.70 -10.49 -18.21
N SER A 185 14.46 -9.32 -17.62
CA SER A 185 15.45 -8.24 -17.50
C SER A 185 15.08 -7.27 -16.37
N GLY A 186 16.06 -6.45 -15.97
CA GLY A 186 15.84 -5.32 -15.05
C GLY A 186 15.65 -5.69 -13.58
N LEU A 187 15.87 -6.96 -13.19
CA LEU A 187 15.65 -7.45 -11.83
C LEU A 187 16.83 -8.27 -11.32
N GLU A 188 17.37 -7.86 -10.18
CA GLU A 188 18.18 -8.70 -9.31
C GLU A 188 17.21 -9.51 -8.43
N VAL A 189 17.21 -10.83 -8.59
CA VAL A 189 16.20 -11.71 -7.98
C VAL A 189 16.44 -11.89 -6.49
N LYS A 190 15.37 -11.78 -5.68
CA LYS A 190 15.31 -12.32 -4.32
C LYS A 190 14.63 -13.70 -4.39
N PRO A 191 15.38 -14.82 -4.31
CA PRO A 191 14.81 -16.16 -4.51
C PRO A 191 13.62 -16.45 -3.60
N HIS A 192 13.72 -16.02 -2.35
CA HIS A 192 12.68 -16.24 -1.34
C HIS A 192 11.35 -15.54 -1.70
N GLY A 193 11.39 -14.40 -2.40
CA GLY A 193 10.21 -13.73 -2.91
C GLY A 193 9.44 -14.56 -3.95
N PHE A 194 10.16 -15.24 -4.84
CA PHE A 194 9.55 -16.15 -5.83
C PHE A 194 8.99 -17.42 -5.16
N GLU A 195 9.66 -17.94 -4.13
CA GLU A 195 9.13 -19.04 -3.32
C GLU A 195 7.79 -18.65 -2.65
N LYS A 196 7.71 -17.45 -2.08
CA LYS A 196 6.48 -16.91 -1.48
C LYS A 196 5.36 -16.77 -2.52
N LEU A 197 5.65 -16.29 -3.73
CA LEU A 197 4.67 -16.25 -4.82
C LEU A 197 4.18 -17.65 -5.21
N LEU A 198 5.07 -18.64 -5.31
CA LEU A 198 4.71 -20.01 -5.68
C LEU A 198 3.80 -20.64 -4.62
N ARG A 199 4.12 -20.47 -3.33
CA ARG A 199 3.32 -21.00 -2.21
C ARG A 199 1.89 -20.44 -2.19
N ARG A 200 1.69 -19.18 -2.59
CA ARG A 200 0.37 -18.53 -2.64
C ARG A 200 -0.43 -18.83 -3.89
N GLY A 201 0.11 -19.62 -4.82
CA GLY A 201 -0.43 -19.78 -6.16
C GLY A 201 0.06 -18.65 -7.05
N LEU A 202 0.69 -19.02 -8.17
CA LEU A 202 1.28 -18.06 -9.09
C LEU A 202 0.22 -17.10 -9.63
N PRO A 203 0.39 -15.78 -9.47
CA PRO A 203 -0.60 -14.82 -9.93
C PRO A 203 -0.63 -14.73 -11.46
N ASP A 204 -1.80 -14.41 -12.00
CA ASP A 204 -1.90 -13.91 -13.36
C ASP A 204 -1.19 -12.56 -13.45
N LEU A 205 -0.03 -12.54 -14.12
CA LEU A 205 0.75 -11.33 -14.33
C LEU A 205 0.01 -10.23 -15.08
N ARG A 206 -1.10 -10.50 -15.77
CA ARG A 206 -1.95 -9.43 -16.37
C ARG A 206 -2.75 -8.70 -15.31
N ALA A 207 -3.29 -9.43 -14.34
CA ALA A 207 -4.12 -8.90 -13.26
C ALA A 207 -3.32 -8.51 -12.00
N ALA A 208 -2.06 -8.97 -11.89
CA ALA A 208 -1.22 -8.76 -10.73
C ALA A 208 -0.96 -7.27 -10.46
N TRP A 209 -0.92 -6.94 -9.17
CA TRP A 209 -0.45 -5.65 -8.69
C TRP A 209 1.08 -5.65 -8.72
N CYS A 210 1.68 -4.84 -9.58
CA CYS A 210 3.12 -4.71 -9.67
C CYS A 210 3.50 -3.26 -9.46
N LYS A 211 4.50 -3.02 -8.62
CA LYS A 211 5.04 -1.69 -8.33
C LYS A 211 6.51 -1.81 -7.91
N SER A 212 7.19 -0.68 -7.80
CA SER A 212 8.55 -0.59 -7.28
C SER A 212 8.70 0.59 -6.34
N GLY A 213 9.68 0.49 -5.44
CA GLY A 213 10.03 1.53 -4.47
C GLY A 213 9.30 1.39 -3.14
N MET A 214 9.54 2.36 -2.26
CA MET A 214 8.89 2.41 -0.96
C MET A 214 7.37 2.43 -1.10
N ILE A 215 6.66 1.83 -0.15
CA ILE A 215 5.20 1.87 -0.12
C ILE A 215 4.66 3.16 0.49
N ARG A 216 5.49 3.86 1.27
CA ARG A 216 5.32 5.23 1.78
C ARG A 216 6.68 5.75 2.23
N SER A 217 7.00 7.00 1.88
CA SER A 217 8.28 7.63 2.26
C SER A 217 8.23 8.43 3.56
N ALA A 218 7.06 8.95 3.95
CA ALA A 218 6.92 9.66 5.22
C ALA A 218 6.96 8.68 6.41
N PRO A 219 7.56 9.07 7.55
CA PRO A 219 7.50 8.29 8.78
C PRO A 219 6.06 8.24 9.31
N PRO A 220 5.68 7.18 10.05
CA PRO A 220 4.34 7.06 10.61
C PRO A 220 4.11 8.14 11.68
N ARG A 221 2.89 8.68 11.73
CA ARG A 221 2.51 9.63 12.79
C ARG A 221 1.80 8.89 13.93
N PRO A 222 2.41 8.79 15.13
CA PRO A 222 1.79 8.09 16.24
C PRO A 222 0.43 8.68 16.60
N GLY A 223 -0.55 7.81 16.83
CA GLY A 223 -1.88 8.21 17.25
C GLY A 223 -2.04 8.14 18.76
N LYS A 224 -3.30 8.23 19.21
CA LYS A 224 -3.63 7.96 20.62
C LYS A 224 -3.61 6.46 20.86
N VAL A 225 -3.06 6.04 22.00
CA VAL A 225 -3.07 4.64 22.44
C VAL A 225 -4.52 4.19 22.62
N ARG A 226 -4.87 2.99 22.13
CA ARG A 226 -6.19 2.40 22.43
C ARG A 226 -6.32 2.14 23.93
N VAL A 227 -7.51 2.45 24.45
CA VAL A 227 -7.80 2.26 25.89
C VAL A 227 -7.98 0.77 26.22
N SER A 228 -8.59 -0.01 25.32
CA SER A 228 -8.74 -1.45 25.52
C SER A 228 -7.42 -2.17 25.26
N ARG A 229 -7.02 -2.98 26.24
CA ARG A 229 -5.85 -3.88 26.17
C ARG A 229 -6.24 -5.36 26.20
N ALA A 230 -7.53 -5.65 26.11
CA ALA A 230 -8.09 -7.01 26.10
C ALA A 230 -8.91 -7.23 24.83
N GLY A 231 -8.94 -8.47 24.34
CA GLY A 231 -9.71 -8.89 23.18
C GLY A 231 -8.88 -9.69 22.18
N ARG A 232 -9.28 -9.64 20.91
CA ARG A 232 -8.71 -10.44 19.84
C ARG A 232 -7.31 -9.97 19.44
N VAL A 233 -6.41 -10.91 19.22
CA VAL A 233 -5.10 -10.72 18.59
C VAL A 233 -5.23 -11.03 17.10
N ALA A 234 -5.12 -10.01 16.25
CA ALA A 234 -5.18 -10.18 14.80
C ALA A 234 -3.85 -10.73 14.26
N VAL A 235 -3.91 -11.77 13.42
CA VAL A 235 -2.72 -12.38 12.82
C VAL A 235 -2.56 -11.89 11.39
N ILE A 236 -1.41 -11.28 11.10
CA ILE A 236 -1.08 -10.76 9.77
C ILE A 236 0.15 -11.51 9.25
N ASP A 237 -0.10 -12.40 8.31
CA ASP A 237 0.92 -13.23 7.65
C ASP A 237 1.09 -12.77 6.19
N HIS A 238 2.12 -11.96 5.94
CA HIS A 238 2.49 -11.52 4.58
C HIS A 238 1.35 -10.85 3.80
N CYS A 239 0.35 -10.31 4.51
CA CYS A 239 -0.89 -9.75 3.96
C CYS A 239 -1.17 -8.34 4.52
N GLY A 240 -0.16 -7.48 4.61
CA GLY A 240 -0.35 -6.12 5.14
C GLY A 240 -1.41 -5.28 4.42
N HIS A 241 -1.83 -5.67 3.22
CA HIS A 241 -2.92 -5.01 2.48
C HIS A 241 -4.33 -5.32 3.02
N THR A 242 -4.51 -6.35 3.85
CA THR A 242 -5.80 -6.66 4.51
C THR A 242 -5.88 -6.09 5.92
N LEU A 243 -4.80 -5.48 6.42
CA LEU A 243 -4.67 -5.08 7.83
C LEU A 243 -5.85 -4.26 8.33
N TYR A 244 -6.35 -3.30 7.53
CA TYR A 244 -7.48 -2.47 7.95
C TYR A 244 -8.78 -3.24 8.15
N GLN A 245 -9.01 -4.33 7.41
CA GLN A 245 -10.18 -5.20 7.60
C GLN A 245 -10.08 -5.94 8.94
N GLU A 246 -8.86 -6.23 9.38
CA GLU A 246 -8.62 -6.94 10.64
C GLU A 246 -8.70 -6.02 11.86
N ILE A 247 -8.20 -4.78 11.77
CA ILE A 247 -8.04 -3.88 12.92
C ILE A 247 -9.14 -2.83 13.10
N GLU A 248 -10.10 -2.74 12.17
CA GLU A 248 -11.23 -1.82 12.30
C GLU A 248 -12.19 -2.19 13.43
N ASP A 249 -12.20 -3.46 13.82
CA ASP A 249 -12.93 -3.94 14.98
C ASP A 249 -12.34 -3.39 16.29
N GLU A 250 -13.22 -2.90 17.18
CA GLU A 250 -12.85 -2.37 18.49
C GLU A 250 -12.40 -3.47 19.46
N GLU A 251 -12.74 -4.73 19.18
CA GLU A 251 -12.33 -5.89 19.98
C GLU A 251 -10.86 -6.27 19.75
N VAL A 252 -10.16 -5.69 18.76
CA VAL A 252 -8.73 -5.99 18.55
C VAL A 252 -7.85 -5.25 19.55
N CYS A 253 -7.12 -6.03 20.35
CA CYS A 253 -6.20 -5.51 21.37
C CYS A 253 -4.74 -5.48 20.94
N GLY A 254 -4.38 -6.20 19.87
CA GLY A 254 -3.01 -6.26 19.36
C GLY A 254 -2.90 -7.02 18.04
N VAL A 255 -1.73 -6.94 17.42
CA VAL A 255 -1.43 -7.59 16.14
C VAL A 255 -0.22 -8.51 16.28
N LEU A 256 -0.35 -9.78 15.90
CA LEU A 256 0.79 -10.66 15.62
C LEU A 256 1.17 -10.50 14.14
N ALA A 257 2.36 -9.95 13.88
CA ALA A 257 2.88 -9.76 12.53
C ALA A 257 4.00 -10.77 12.23
N ILE A 258 3.91 -11.43 11.08
CA ILE A 258 4.85 -12.47 10.64
C ILE A 258 5.49 -12.03 9.32
N GLY A 259 6.81 -11.94 9.30
CA GLY A 259 7.55 -11.33 8.20
C GLY A 259 8.21 -10.02 8.62
N ASP A 260 9.46 -9.79 8.23
CA ASP A 260 10.13 -8.49 8.36
C ASP A 260 9.31 -7.33 7.77
N ASP A 261 8.99 -7.41 6.47
CA ASP A 261 8.22 -6.38 5.76
C ASP A 261 6.78 -6.26 6.31
N THR A 262 6.16 -7.38 6.67
CA THR A 262 4.83 -7.40 7.28
C THR A 262 4.86 -6.68 8.61
N THR A 263 5.86 -6.95 9.45
CA THR A 263 6.06 -6.31 10.74
C THR A 263 6.30 -4.82 10.57
N ALA A 264 7.06 -4.41 9.56
CA ALA A 264 7.29 -3.00 9.28
C ALA A 264 5.99 -2.28 8.86
N VAL A 265 5.19 -2.89 7.98
CA VAL A 265 3.87 -2.39 7.55
C VAL A 265 2.89 -2.32 8.71
N CYS A 266 2.77 -3.39 9.49
CA CYS A 266 1.90 -3.46 10.66
C CYS A 266 2.29 -2.42 11.69
N GLY A 267 3.59 -2.29 12.00
CA GLY A 267 4.09 -1.22 12.85
C GLY A 267 3.63 0.15 12.33
N HIS A 268 4.01 0.48 11.09
CA HIS A 268 3.70 1.78 10.50
C HIS A 268 2.22 2.17 10.63
N ILE A 269 1.31 1.25 10.29
CA ILE A 269 -0.14 1.50 10.36
C ILE A 269 -0.65 1.51 11.79
N CYS A 270 -0.27 0.52 12.60
CA CYS A 270 -0.79 0.35 13.96
C CYS A 270 -0.24 1.40 14.94
N SER A 271 0.91 2.01 14.64
CA SER A 271 1.44 3.18 15.34
C SER A 271 0.41 4.32 15.38
N HIS A 272 -0.24 4.58 14.23
CA HIS A 272 -1.31 5.59 14.18
C HIS A 272 -2.62 5.07 14.79
N ALA A 273 -2.95 3.79 14.59
CA ALA A 273 -4.16 3.20 15.17
C ALA A 273 -4.10 3.06 16.70
N GLY A 274 -2.92 3.18 17.30
CA GLY A 274 -2.69 2.99 18.74
C GLY A 274 -2.79 1.51 19.15
N ILE A 275 -2.49 0.59 18.24
CA ILE A 275 -2.59 -0.87 18.46
C ILE A 275 -1.16 -1.42 18.57
N PRO A 276 -0.82 -2.16 19.63
CA PRO A 276 0.51 -2.75 19.75
C PRO A 276 0.72 -3.92 18.77
N VAL A 277 1.97 -4.11 18.36
CA VAL A 277 2.39 -5.18 17.44
C VAL A 277 3.36 -6.10 18.16
N PHE A 278 3.12 -7.41 18.10
CA PHE A 278 4.12 -8.44 18.33
C PHE A 278 4.66 -8.93 16.98
N GLY A 279 5.87 -8.51 16.62
CA GLY A 279 6.50 -8.86 15.34
C GLY A 279 7.43 -10.05 15.46
N VAL A 280 7.36 -11.00 14.53
CA VAL A 280 8.32 -12.10 14.38
C VAL A 280 9.05 -11.90 13.05
N VAL A 281 10.37 -11.73 13.13
CA VAL A 281 11.25 -11.37 12.00
C VAL A 281 12.50 -12.23 11.98
N ASP A 282 13.18 -12.36 10.84
CA ASP A 282 14.47 -13.06 10.73
C ASP A 282 15.62 -12.17 10.23
N GLY A 283 15.33 -10.89 9.98
CA GLY A 283 16.33 -9.88 9.64
C GLY A 283 16.57 -9.72 8.15
N ASP A 284 15.72 -10.30 7.29
CA ASP A 284 15.80 -10.25 5.83
C ASP A 284 14.98 -9.11 5.17
N GLY A 285 14.48 -8.17 5.96
CA GLY A 285 13.59 -7.09 5.52
C GLY A 285 14.11 -6.23 4.35
N ASP A 286 13.18 -5.79 3.50
CA ASP A 286 13.49 -5.11 2.24
C ASP A 286 13.49 -3.56 2.35
N GLY A 287 13.29 -3.02 3.56
CA GLY A 287 13.34 -1.57 3.81
C GLY A 287 12.24 -0.76 3.11
N ILE A 288 11.07 -1.38 2.92
CA ILE A 288 10.01 -0.86 2.04
C ILE A 288 9.17 0.26 2.67
N VAL A 289 9.27 0.42 3.99
CA VAL A 289 8.58 1.42 4.79
C VAL A 289 9.34 1.63 6.10
N GLU A 290 9.33 2.86 6.61
CA GLU A 290 9.83 3.11 7.97
C GLU A 290 8.78 2.62 8.99
N PRO A 291 9.13 1.68 9.89
CA PRO A 291 8.22 1.22 10.92
C PRO A 291 8.07 2.27 12.03
N GLY A 292 6.91 2.27 12.68
CA GLY A 292 6.68 2.95 13.96
C GLY A 292 5.95 1.97 14.86
N PHE A 293 6.19 1.99 16.16
CA PHE A 293 5.56 1.01 17.05
C PHE A 293 4.83 1.72 18.17
N ALA A 294 3.53 1.40 18.32
CA ALA A 294 2.71 1.87 19.42
C ALA A 294 3.25 1.33 20.77
N PRO A 295 2.99 2.04 21.89
CA PRO A 295 3.26 1.49 23.22
C PRO A 295 2.67 0.09 23.41
N GLY A 296 3.40 -0.79 24.08
CA GLY A 296 3.07 -2.21 24.24
C GLY A 296 3.61 -3.14 23.13
N SER A 297 4.14 -2.59 22.04
CA SER A 297 4.69 -3.41 20.94
C SER A 297 6.01 -4.08 21.33
N VAL A 298 6.25 -5.27 20.79
CA VAL A 298 7.51 -6.02 20.90
C VAL A 298 7.86 -6.62 19.54
N VAL A 299 9.11 -6.56 19.11
CA VAL A 299 9.58 -7.28 17.92
C VAL A 299 10.69 -8.23 18.33
N VAL A 300 10.56 -9.49 17.93
CA VAL A 300 11.53 -10.54 18.18
C VAL A 300 12.15 -11.01 16.88
N GLU A 301 13.48 -11.13 16.88
CA GLU A 301 14.25 -11.71 15.77
C GLU A 301 14.58 -13.16 16.08
N VAL A 302 14.27 -14.05 15.14
CA VAL A 302 14.54 -15.49 15.25
C VAL A 302 16.06 -15.74 15.23
N THR A 303 16.58 -16.44 16.24
CA THR A 303 18.02 -16.76 16.30
C THR A 303 18.37 -18.01 15.51
N TYR A 304 17.39 -18.88 15.25
CA TYR A 304 17.52 -20.09 14.43
C TYR A 304 16.21 -20.46 13.75
N GLY A 305 16.22 -20.58 12.42
CA GLY A 305 15.05 -20.89 11.60
C GLY A 305 14.57 -19.70 10.78
N ARG A 306 13.31 -19.73 10.34
CA ARG A 306 12.65 -18.63 9.61
C ARG A 306 11.52 -18.06 10.43
N ASP A 307 11.28 -16.77 10.29
CA ASP A 307 10.14 -16.08 10.88
C ASP A 307 8.79 -16.67 10.44
N ASP A 308 8.66 -17.06 9.17
CA ASP A 308 7.51 -17.75 8.59
C ASP A 308 7.07 -18.95 9.41
N ASP A 309 8.05 -19.76 9.83
CA ASP A 309 7.79 -21.03 10.51
C ASP A 309 7.47 -20.77 11.99
N LEU A 310 8.25 -19.91 12.66
CA LEU A 310 8.04 -19.58 14.06
C LEU A 310 6.74 -18.77 14.28
N GLY A 311 6.49 -17.78 13.44
CA GLY A 311 5.29 -16.94 13.54
C GLY A 311 4.01 -17.75 13.37
N ARG A 312 4.00 -18.70 12.43
CA ARG A 312 2.85 -19.62 12.25
C ARG A 312 2.70 -20.60 13.42
N GLU A 313 3.81 -21.04 14.02
CA GLU A 313 3.78 -21.83 15.26
C GLU A 313 3.14 -21.03 16.41
N VAL A 314 3.54 -19.77 16.61
CA VAL A 314 2.93 -18.88 17.62
C VAL A 314 1.43 -18.73 17.36
N ALA A 315 1.04 -18.42 16.11
CA ALA A 315 -0.36 -18.25 15.73
C ALA A 315 -1.20 -19.53 15.94
N ALA A 316 -0.60 -20.71 15.84
CA ALA A 316 -1.30 -21.98 16.00
C ALA A 316 -1.38 -22.47 17.46
N THR A 317 -0.48 -22.01 18.32
CA THR A 317 -0.32 -22.54 19.69
C THR A 317 -0.80 -21.59 20.78
N ARG A 318 -0.83 -20.29 20.51
CA ARG A 318 -1.32 -19.28 21.44
C ARG A 318 -2.83 -19.08 21.30
N ASP A 319 -3.48 -18.77 22.43
CA ASP A 319 -4.85 -18.25 22.42
C ASP A 319 -4.84 -16.86 21.78
N LEU A 320 -5.68 -16.64 20.78
CA LEU A 320 -5.81 -15.35 20.09
C LEU A 320 -6.89 -14.46 20.72
N GLU A 321 -7.50 -14.89 21.83
CA GLU A 321 -8.32 -14.07 22.70
C GLU A 321 -7.52 -13.71 23.97
N ALA A 322 -6.90 -12.53 23.96
CA ALA A 322 -6.08 -12.06 25.06
C ALA A 322 -6.92 -11.41 26.17
N SER A 323 -6.81 -11.93 27.39
CA SER A 323 -7.36 -11.25 28.58
C SER A 323 -6.66 -9.91 28.83
N TYR A 324 -5.35 -9.85 28.55
CA TYR A 324 -4.57 -8.62 28.56
C TYR A 324 -3.37 -8.77 27.62
N TRP A 325 -3.13 -7.76 26.79
CA TRP A 325 -2.08 -7.78 25.78
C TRP A 325 -0.69 -8.01 26.38
N ASP A 326 -0.35 -7.31 27.46
CA ASP A 326 1.00 -7.39 28.03
C ASP A 326 1.26 -8.81 28.60
N GLU A 327 0.24 -9.46 29.17
CA GLU A 327 0.32 -10.84 29.65
C GLU A 327 0.50 -11.82 28.47
N TRP A 328 -0.28 -11.64 27.40
CA TRP A 328 -0.15 -12.45 26.18
C TRP A 328 1.27 -12.35 25.59
N VAL A 329 1.84 -11.15 25.57
CA VAL A 329 3.22 -10.91 25.12
C VAL A 329 4.22 -11.61 26.04
N GLU A 330 4.10 -11.48 27.36
CA GLU A 330 5.00 -12.13 28.30
C GLU A 330 4.97 -13.66 28.19
N GLU A 331 3.78 -14.26 28.11
CA GLU A 331 3.64 -15.71 27.93
C GLU A 331 4.23 -16.17 26.60
N THR A 332 4.02 -15.40 25.54
CA THR A 332 4.60 -15.68 24.23
C THR A 332 6.13 -15.62 24.29
N LEU A 333 6.71 -14.58 24.90
CA LEU A 333 8.15 -14.47 25.10
C LEU A 333 8.74 -15.64 25.90
N ARG A 334 8.06 -16.08 26.97
CA ARG A 334 8.48 -17.26 27.75
C ARG A 334 8.47 -18.53 26.91
N SER A 335 7.46 -18.70 26.03
CA SER A 335 7.39 -19.86 25.13
C SER A 335 8.48 -19.88 24.06
N LEU A 336 9.06 -18.70 23.75
CA LEU A 336 10.10 -18.50 22.75
C LEU A 336 11.51 -18.41 23.35
N GLU A 337 11.67 -18.65 24.65
CA GLU A 337 12.95 -18.53 25.34
C GLU A 337 14.05 -19.36 24.65
N GLY A 338 15.21 -18.73 24.41
CA GLY A 338 16.35 -19.35 23.73
C GLY A 338 16.22 -19.47 22.20
N ARG A 339 15.06 -19.16 21.60
CA ARG A 339 14.82 -19.23 20.14
C ARG A 339 14.80 -17.87 19.46
N VAL A 340 14.68 -16.79 20.24
CA VAL A 340 14.55 -15.42 19.74
C VAL A 340 15.35 -14.43 20.57
N ARG A 341 15.63 -13.27 19.99
CA ARG A 341 16.10 -12.07 20.71
C ARG A 341 15.10 -10.93 20.54
N VAL A 342 14.86 -10.15 21.58
CA VAL A 342 14.04 -8.93 21.46
C VAL A 342 14.87 -7.84 20.78
N VAL A 343 14.36 -7.29 19.68
CA VAL A 343 15.01 -6.20 18.91
C VAL A 343 14.25 -4.87 19.03
N VAL A 344 12.97 -4.92 19.39
CA VAL A 344 12.16 -3.76 19.77
C VAL A 344 11.38 -4.10 21.03
N ASP A 345 11.42 -3.22 22.03
CA ASP A 345 10.60 -3.32 23.23
C ASP A 345 9.98 -1.96 23.54
N ARG A 346 8.64 -1.87 23.50
CA ARG A 346 7.86 -0.66 23.76
C ARG A 346 6.88 -0.85 24.92
N ARG A 347 7.08 -1.87 25.76
CA ARG A 347 6.20 -2.14 26.90
C ARG A 347 6.28 -1.07 28.00
N GLU A 348 7.36 -0.29 28.05
CA GLU A 348 7.58 0.80 29.01
C GLU A 348 7.56 2.19 28.35
N GLY A 349 6.39 2.60 27.83
CA GLY A 349 6.17 3.91 27.21
C GLY A 349 5.05 4.70 27.86
#